data_AF-A0A482TYT1-F1
#
_entry.id   AF-A0A482TYT1-F1
#
_cell.length_a   1.000
_cell.length_b   1.000
_cell.length_c   1.000
_cell.angle_alpha   90.00
_cell.angle_beta   90.00
_cell.angle_gamma   90.00
#
_symmetry.space_group_name_H-M   'P 1'
#
loop_
_entity.id
_entity.type
_entity.pdbx_description
1 polymer ?
#
loop_
_entity_poly.entity_id
_entity_poly.type
_entity_poly.pdbx_seq_one_letter_code
_entity_poly.pdbx_strand_id
1 'polypeptide(L)' 'MTMACERTKAVVETRQFLLQLKSDPALPVMIRTQAKALLRHYPEPGQIAQLALLEKAVTALEGTDLPPLISLWSPVFE' A
#
# COMPACT_ATOMS: atom_id res chain seq x y z
N MET A 1 -4.32 5.21 -18.02
CA MET A 1 -3.35 4.37 -17.29
C MET A 1 -2.92 5.15 -16.06
N THR A 2 -2.91 4.53 -14.87
CA THR A 2 -2.38 5.17 -13.65
C THR A 2 -0.92 4.77 -13.45
N MET A 3 -0.07 5.73 -13.10
CA MET A 3 1.36 5.55 -12.89
C MET A 3 1.61 4.71 -11.62
N ALA A 4 2.74 4.00 -11.55
CA ALA A 4 3.09 3.20 -10.38
C ALA A 4 3.11 4.03 -9.08
N CYS A 5 3.62 5.27 -9.14
CA CYS A 5 3.59 6.21 -8.02
C CYS A 5 2.15 6.53 -7.56
N GLU A 6 1.23 6.74 -8.51
CA GLU A 6 -0.17 7.03 -8.22
C GLU A 6 -0.87 5.84 -7.56
N ARG A 7 -0.55 4.61 -7.99
CA ARG A 7 -1.06 3.38 -7.35
C ARG A 7 -0.55 3.23 -5.92
N THR A 8 0.75 3.41 -5.69
CA THR A 8 1.32 3.35 -4.32
C THR A 8 0.69 4.41 -3.42
N LYS A 9 0.51 5.63 -3.92
CA LYS A 9 -0.15 6.70 -3.19
C LYS A 9 -1.60 6.35 -2.86
N ALA A 10 -2.37 5.83 -3.80
CA ALA A 10 -3.75 5.40 -3.58
C ALA A 10 -3.86 4.32 -2.49
N VAL A 11 -2.93 3.36 -2.45
CA VAL A 11 -2.88 2.32 -1.40
C VAL A 11 -2.63 2.93 -0.02
N VAL A 12 -1.68 3.88 0.09
CA VAL A 12 -1.40 4.60 1.34
C VAL A 12 -2.60 5.41 1.83
N GLU A 13 -3.20 6.19 0.93
CA GLU A 13 -4.35 7.04 1.24
C GLU A 13 -5.56 6.19 1.65
N THR A 14 -5.78 5.05 0.99
CA THR A 14 -6.85 4.13 1.38
C THR A 14 -6.67 3.59 2.80
N ARG A 15 -5.43 3.25 3.21
CA ARG A 15 -5.17 2.86 4.60
C ARG A 15 -5.56 3.97 5.58
N GLN A 16 -5.18 5.21 5.29
CA GLN A 16 -5.51 6.36 6.15
C GLN A 16 -7.02 6.57 6.26
N PHE A 17 -7.73 6.49 5.15
CA PHE A 17 -9.18 6.56 5.13
C PHE A 17 -9.83 5.44 5.97
N LEU A 18 -9.36 4.20 5.83
CA LEU A 18 -9.86 3.08 6.63
C LEU A 18 -9.59 3.26 8.14
N LEU A 19 -8.47 3.88 8.52
CA LEU A 19 -8.18 4.24 9.91
C LEU A 19 -9.16 5.28 10.45
N GLN A 20 -9.52 6.28 9.63
CA GLN A 20 -10.55 7.27 9.98
C GLN A 20 -11.90 6.59 10.19
N LEU A 21 -12.35 5.77 9.23
CA LEU A 21 -13.63 5.06 9.34
C LEU A 21 -13.69 4.13 10.56
N LYS A 22 -12.61 3.39 10.84
CA LYS A 22 -12.53 2.51 12.02
C LYS A 22 -12.70 3.30 13.33
N SER A 23 -12.21 4.54 13.38
CA SER A 23 -12.10 5.33 14.61
C SER A 23 -13.27 6.31 14.81
N ASP A 24 -14.15 6.48 13.82
CA ASP A 24 -15.26 7.41 13.88
C ASP A 24 -16.46 6.82 14.66
N PRO A 25 -16.78 7.35 15.86
CA PRO A 25 -17.89 6.84 16.66
C PRO A 25 -19.27 7.07 16.04
N ALA A 26 -19.41 8.02 15.10
CA ALA A 26 -20.68 8.31 14.42
C ALA A 26 -21.07 7.25 13.39
N LEU A 27 -20.12 6.40 12.96
CA LEU A 27 -20.38 5.34 11.99
C LEU A 27 -20.94 4.06 12.63
N PRO A 28 -21.81 3.32 11.93
CA PRO A 28 -22.30 2.02 12.38
C PRO A 28 -21.17 1.04 12.69
N VAL A 29 -21.37 0.21 13.71
CA VAL A 29 -20.40 -0.83 14.14
C VAL A 29 -19.95 -1.72 12.98
N MET A 30 -20.88 -2.06 12.08
CA MET A 30 -20.61 -2.87 10.89
C MET A 30 -19.53 -2.22 9.99
N ILE A 31 -19.64 -0.92 9.73
CA ILE A 31 -18.69 -0.18 8.88
C ILE A 31 -17.30 -0.14 9.54
N ARG A 32 -17.23 0.16 10.84
CA ARG A 32 -15.96 0.18 11.58
C ARG A 32 -15.28 -1.18 11.60
N THR A 33 -16.07 -2.24 11.73
CA THR A 33 -15.59 -3.62 11.74
C THR A 33 -15.05 -4.01 10.37
N GLN A 34 -15.75 -3.66 9.29
CA GLN A 34 -15.28 -3.90 7.93
C GLN A 34 -14.00 -3.10 7.64
N ALA A 35 -13.93 -1.83 8.04
CA ALA A 35 -12.72 -1.03 7.89
C ALA A 35 -11.53 -1.67 8.63
N LYS A 36 -11.74 -2.13 9.87
CA LYS A 36 -10.73 -2.88 10.63
C LYS A 36 -10.29 -4.16 9.92
N ALA A 37 -11.21 -4.90 9.32
CA ALA A 37 -10.90 -6.12 8.58
C ALA A 37 -10.11 -5.82 7.30
N LEU A 38 -10.41 -4.73 6.61
CA LEU A 38 -9.69 -4.34 5.38
C LEU A 38 -8.26 -3.88 5.67
N LEU A 39 -8.00 -3.21 6.80
CA LEU A 39 -6.67 -2.68 7.16
C LEU A 39 -5.54 -3.73 7.16
N ARG A 40 -5.83 -5.03 7.29
CA ARG A 40 -4.81 -6.09 7.21
C ARG A 40 -4.25 -6.30 5.81
N HIS A 41 -4.93 -5.77 4.79
CA HIS A 41 -4.52 -5.88 3.39
C HIS A 41 -3.82 -4.62 2.86
N TYR A 42 -3.79 -3.55 3.66
CA TYR A 42 -3.14 -2.30 3.28
C TYR A 42 -1.83 -2.13 4.05
N PRO A 43 -0.68 -1.99 3.39
CA PRO A 43 0.61 -1.87 4.07
C PRO A 43 0.71 -0.58 4.88
N GLU A 44 1.44 -0.63 5.98
CA GLU A 44 1.83 0.57 6.73
C GLU A 44 2.80 1.43 5.92
N PRO A 45 2.78 2.76 6.09
CA PRO A 45 3.74 3.65 5.43
C PRO A 45 5.20 3.22 5.65
N GLY A 46 5.53 2.72 6.85
CA GLY A 46 6.85 2.18 7.15
C GLY A 46 7.22 0.93 6.36
N GLN A 47 6.25 0.06 6.05
CA GLN A 47 6.47 -1.14 5.22
C GLN A 47 6.75 -0.76 3.76
N ILE A 48 6.07 0.27 3.24
CA ILE A 48 6.33 0.79 1.89
C ILE A 48 7.72 1.44 1.81
N ALA A 49 8.13 2.19 2.84
CA ALA A 49 9.47 2.77 2.89
C ALA A 49 10.56 1.69 2.93
N GLN A 50 10.35 0.61 3.69
CA GLN A 50 11.26 -0.54 3.72
C GLN A 50 11.34 -1.25 2.36
N LEU A 51 10.20 -1.45 1.68
CA LEU A 51 10.17 -2.02 0.34
C LEU A 51 10.93 -1.14 -0.67
N ALA A 52 10.77 0.19 -0.61
CA ALA A 52 11.51 1.10 -1.48
C ALA A 52 13.02 1.08 -1.21
N LEU A 53 13.45 0.92 0.06
CA LEU A 53 14.86 0.76 0.40
C LEU A 53 15.42 -0.58 -0.10
N LEU A 54 14.67 -1.68 0.09
CA LEU A 54 15.06 -2.99 -0.41
C LEU A 54 15.20 -2.99 -1.93
N GLU A 55 14.24 -2.38 -2.64
CA GLU A 55 14.26 -2.25 -4.08
C GLU A 55 15.52 -1.50 -4.56
N LYS A 56 15.86 -0.37 -3.92
CA LYS A 56 17.10 0.37 -4.21
C LYS A 56 18.36 -0.46 -3.95
N ALA A 57 18.36 -1.28 -2.90
CA ALA A 57 19.49 -2.15 -2.59
C ALA A 57 19.63 -3.27 -3.62
N VAL A 58 18.52 -3.89 -4.05
CA VAL A 58 18.50 -4.93 -5.09
C VAL A 58 18.96 -4.37 -6.43
N THR A 59 18.45 -3.22 -6.87
CA THR A 59 18.88 -2.60 -8.13
C THR A 59 20.34 -2.16 -8.10
N ALA A 60 20.86 -1.70 -6.95
CA ALA A 60 22.28 -1.37 -6.78
C ALA A 60 23.19 -2.61 -6.85
N LEU A 61 22.70 -3.79 -6.46
CA LEU A 61 23.44 -5.05 -6.49
C LEU A 61 23.40 -5.73 -7.86
N GLU A 62 22.28 -5.62 -8.59
CA GLU A 62 22.08 -6.35 -9.84
C GLU A 62 22.70 -5.65 -11.06
N GLY A 63 23.09 -4.36 -10.96
CA GLY A 63 23.80 -3.64 -12.03
C GLY A 63 22.99 -3.48 -13.33
N THR A 64 21.70 -3.83 -13.32
CA THR A 64 20.78 -3.80 -14.46
C THR A 64 19.63 -2.85 -14.20
N ASP A 65 19.21 -2.13 -15.24
CA ASP A 65 17.97 -1.33 -15.32
C ASP A 65 16.72 -2.22 -15.31
N LEU A 66 16.55 -3.04 -14.27
CA LEU A 66 15.30 -3.76 -14.06
C LEU A 66 14.20 -2.76 -13.72
N PRO A 67 12.99 -2.88 -14.32
CA PRO A 67 11.86 -2.07 -13.88
C PRO A 67 11.61 -2.36 -12.40
N PRO A 68 11.22 -1.35 -11.61
CA PRO A 68 11.05 -1.48 -10.17
C PRO A 68 10.21 -2.73 -9.84
N LEU A 69 10.64 -3.55 -8.89
CA LEU A 69 9.88 -4.71 -8.39
C LEU A 69 8.48 -4.31 -7.90
N ILE A 70 8.28 -3.04 -7.50
CA ILE A 70 6.95 -2.46 -7.23
C ILE A 70 6.03 -2.50 -8.47
N SER A 71 6.58 -2.41 -9.69
CA SER A 71 5.85 -2.61 -10.94
C SER A 71 5.55 -4.09 -11.22
N LEU A 72 6.40 -5.02 -10.76
CA LEU A 72 6.31 -6.44 -11.11
C LEU A 72 5.52 -7.28 -10.08
N TRP A 73 5.40 -6.83 -8.82
CA TRP A 73 4.78 -7.60 -7.73
C TRP A 73 3.60 -6.89 -7.04
N SER A 74 2.90 -5.99 -7.74
CA SER A 74 1.62 -5.49 -7.23
C SER A 74 0.55 -6.58 -7.42
N PRO A 75 -0.26 -6.92 -6.41
CA PRO A 75 -1.34 -7.89 -6.58
C PRO A 75 -2.26 -7.41 -7.70
N VAL A 76 -2.40 -8.26 -8.72
CA VAL A 76 -3.47 -8.17 -9.71
C VAL A 76 -4.76 -8.44 -8.94
N PHE A 77 -5.48 -7.38 -8.59
CA PHE A 77 -6.92 -7.54 -8.43
C PHE A 77 -7.45 -7.59 -9.87
N GLU A 78 -7.85 -8.79 -10.30
CA GLU A 78 -8.69 -9.01 -11.49
C GLU A 78 -10.00 -8.22 -11.40
#